data_AF-A0A0F7F8T8-F1
#
_entry.id   AF-A0A0F7F8T8-F1
#
_cell.length_a   1.000
_cell.length_b   1.000
_cell.length_c   1.000
_cell.angle_alpha   90.00
_cell.angle_beta   90.00
_cell.angle_gamma   90.00
#
_symmetry.space_group_name_H-M   'P 1'
#
loop_
_entity.id
_entity.type
_entity.pdbx_description
1 polymer ?
#
loop_
_entity_poly.entity_id
_entity_poly.type
_entity_poly.pdbx_seq_one_letter_code
_entity_poly.pdbx_strand_id
1 'polypeptide(L)'
;MSKQDIAGRIIQLIEQKVSASPGSSPEDAVITADTLLRDVWLLLESIQVVDLIVELETSYEAELPDELLGQIDRSPLKVSDLAAIVAGEAV
;
A
#
# COMPACT_ATOMS: atom_id res chain seq x y z
N MET A 1 6.83 -14.65 8.97
CA MET A 1 6.37 -13.27 9.30
C MET A 1 4.86 -13.33 9.41
N SER A 2 4.24 -12.71 10.42
CA SER A 2 2.76 -12.75 10.54
C SER A 2 2.14 -11.67 9.65
N LYS A 3 0.93 -11.90 9.13
CA LYS A 3 0.17 -10.92 8.33
C LYS A 3 0.08 -9.53 8.99
N GLN A 4 -0.06 -9.49 10.31
CA GLN A 4 -0.10 -8.25 11.09
C GLN A 4 1.24 -7.48 11.05
N ASP A 5 2.37 -8.19 11.06
CA ASP A 5 3.69 -7.57 10.93
C ASP A 5 3.89 -6.96 9.53
N ILE A 6 3.41 -7.65 8.48
CA ILE A 6 3.49 -7.20 7.09
C ILE A 6 2.59 -5.97 6.86
N ALA A 7 1.34 -6.02 7.34
CA ALA A 7 0.43 -4.89 7.26
C ALA A 7 1.00 -3.66 7.99
N GLY A 8 1.56 -3.83 9.19
CA GLY A 8 2.22 -2.75 9.92
C GLY A 8 3.40 -2.16 9.15
N ARG A 9 4.20 -3.00 8.49
CA ARG A 9 5.33 -2.55 7.67
C ARG A 9 4.86 -1.78 6.43
N ILE A 10 3.84 -2.26 5.74
CA ILE A 10 3.23 -1.58 4.58
C ILE A 10 2.70 -0.20 4.99
N ILE A 11 1.98 -0.12 6.11
CA ILE A 11 1.46 1.16 6.65
C ILE A 11 2.61 2.15 6.86
N GLN A 12 3.70 1.72 7.53
CA GLN A 12 4.86 2.58 7.74
C GLN A 12 5.50 3.08 6.43
N LEU A 13 5.61 2.21 5.42
CA LEU A 13 6.16 2.59 4.11
C LEU A 13 5.28 3.63 3.42
N ILE A 14 3.96 3.45 3.48
CA ILE A 14 3.01 4.40 2.91
C ILE A 14 3.13 5.76 3.64
N GLU A 15 3.11 5.77 4.97
CA GLU A 15 3.22 7.00 5.76
C GLU A 15 4.52 7.77 5.47
N GLN A 16 5.63 7.05 5.27
CA GLN A 16 6.90 7.64 4.87
C GLN A 16 6.82 8.29 3.48
N LYS A 17 6.20 7.63 2.50
CA LYS A 17 6.04 8.17 1.14
C LYS A 17 5.08 9.37 1.11
N VAL A 18 3.98 9.33 1.86
CA VAL A 18 3.05 10.46 2.03
C VAL A 18 3.77 11.66 2.64
N SER A 19 4.52 11.45 3.73
CA SER A 19 5.27 12.52 4.42
C SER A 19 6.41 13.10 3.57
N ALA A 20 6.96 12.31 2.64
CA ALA A 20 7.98 12.75 1.71
C ALA A 20 7.40 13.55 0.52
N SER A 21 6.08 13.54 0.34
CA SER A 21 5.43 14.21 -0.79
C SER A 21 5.26 15.72 -0.51
N PRO A 22 5.86 16.61 -1.33
CA PRO A 22 5.85 18.05 -1.10
C PRO A 22 4.44 18.61 -1.34
N GLY A 23 3.66 18.78 -0.27
CA GLY A 23 2.30 19.32 -0.33
C GLY A 23 1.29 18.57 0.54
N SER A 24 1.66 17.40 1.05
CA SER A 24 0.82 16.62 1.96
C SER A 24 1.13 17.00 3.41
N SER A 25 0.17 17.62 4.10
CA SER A 25 0.24 17.75 5.55
C SER A 25 0.07 16.36 6.17
N PRO A 26 1.03 15.87 6.98
CA PRO A 26 0.97 14.52 7.57
C PRO A 26 -0.17 14.36 8.60
N GLU A 27 -0.93 15.42 8.88
CA GLU A 27 -1.96 15.48 9.91
C GLU A 27 -3.33 14.92 9.47
N ASP A 28 -3.57 14.68 8.17
CA ASP A 28 -4.93 14.45 7.65
C ASP A 28 -5.28 12.98 7.29
N ALA A 29 -4.32 12.06 7.21
CA ALA A 29 -4.59 10.67 6.79
C ALA A 29 -4.01 9.63 7.75
N VAL A 30 -4.83 9.16 8.70
CA VAL A 30 -4.51 8.00 9.52
C VAL A 30 -4.69 6.73 8.67
N ILE A 31 -3.59 6.08 8.32
CA ILE A 31 -3.60 4.85 7.51
C ILE A 31 -3.62 3.64 8.44
N THR A 32 -4.59 2.75 8.24
CA THR A 32 -4.79 1.54 9.04
C THR A 32 -4.90 0.33 8.13
N ALA A 33 -4.89 -0.87 8.71
CA ALA A 33 -5.06 -2.11 7.95
C ALA A 33 -6.42 -2.16 7.20
N ASP A 34 -7.45 -1.47 7.72
CA ASP A 34 -8.79 -1.40 7.13
C ASP A 34 -8.95 -0.28 6.09
N THR A 35 -7.95 0.57 5.93
CA THR A 35 -7.97 1.66 4.95
C THR A 35 -7.97 1.08 3.53
N LEU A 36 -8.83 1.61 2.66
CA LEU A 36 -8.90 1.17 1.27
C LEU A 36 -7.65 1.63 0.51
N LEU A 37 -7.11 0.75 -0.33
CA LEU A 37 -5.94 1.05 -1.15
C LEU A 37 -6.18 2.22 -2.10
N ARG A 38 -7.41 2.40 -2.59
CA ARG A 38 -7.77 3.56 -3.41
C ARG A 38 -7.58 4.88 -2.65
N ASP A 39 -7.92 4.91 -1.36
CA ASP A 39 -7.81 6.10 -0.53
C ASP A 39 -6.34 6.39 -0.25
N VAL A 40 -5.52 5.34 -0.09
CA VAL A 40 -4.07 5.46 -0.01
C VAL A 40 -3.46 6.00 -1.30
N TRP A 41 -3.88 5.49 -2.47
CA TRP A 41 -3.32 5.91 -3.76
C TRP A 41 -3.62 7.38 -4.06
N LEU A 42 -4.75 7.91 -3.58
CA LEU A 42 -5.07 9.34 -3.70
C LEU A 42 -4.12 10.25 -2.90
N LEU A 43 -3.44 9.71 -1.89
CA LEU A 43 -2.48 10.44 -1.05
C LEU A 43 -1.05 10.39 -1.63
N LEU A 44 -0.81 9.55 -2.62
CA LEU A 44 0.49 9.30 -3.22
C LEU A 44 0.52 9.82 -4.66
N GLU A 45 1.68 10.31 -5.09
CA GLU A 45 1.90 10.55 -6.52
C GLU A 45 1.97 9.21 -7.27
N SER A 46 1.61 9.22 -8.56
CA SER A 46 1.63 8.01 -9.39
C SER A 46 2.99 7.29 -9.39
N ILE A 47 4.10 8.03 -9.30
CA ILE A 47 5.43 7.44 -9.20
C ILE A 47 5.67 6.76 -7.83
N GLN A 48 5.17 7.36 -6.75
CA GLN A 48 5.31 6.82 -5.39
C GLN A 48 4.52 5.53 -5.20
N VAL A 49 3.36 5.44 -5.86
CA VAL A 49 2.56 4.22 -5.97
C VAL A 49 3.36 3.10 -6.64
N VAL A 50 3.97 3.37 -7.79
CA VAL A 50 4.77 2.38 -8.52
C VAL A 50 5.97 1.95 -7.69
N ASP A 51 6.70 2.91 -7.10
CA ASP A 51 7.83 2.64 -6.22
C ASP A 51 7.43 1.79 -5.01
N LEU A 52 6.25 2.03 -4.42
CA LEU A 52 5.74 1.23 -3.31
C LEU A 52 5.50 -0.23 -3.73
N ILE A 53 4.84 -0.45 -4.87
CA ILE A 53 4.57 -1.80 -5.38
C ILE A 53 5.88 -2.54 -5.66
N VAL A 54 6.81 -1.93 -6.38
CA VAL A 54 8.11 -2.54 -6.70
C VAL A 54 8.92 -2.86 -5.43
N GLU A 55 8.89 -1.97 -4.43
CA GLU A 55 9.56 -2.18 -3.15
C GLU A 55 8.96 -3.36 -2.38
N LEU A 56 7.63 -3.54 -2.42
CA LEU A 56 6.95 -4.69 -1.81
C LEU A 56 7.27 -5.99 -2.54
N GLU A 57 7.19 -6.02 -3.87
CA GLU A 57 7.55 -7.20 -4.67
C GLU A 57 8.99 -7.64 -4.40
N THR A 58 9.92 -6.68 -4.35
CA THR A 58 11.34 -6.94 -4.09
C THR A 58 11.58 -7.40 -2.64
N SER A 59 10.92 -6.77 -1.67
CA SER A 59 11.17 -7.05 -0.24
C SER A 59 10.60 -8.39 0.22
N TYR A 60 9.56 -8.87 -0.45
CA TYR A 60 8.82 -10.07 -0.06
C TYR A 60 8.90 -11.18 -1.11
N GLU A 61 9.66 -10.98 -2.20
CA GLU A 61 9.76 -11.92 -3.32
C GLU A 61 8.38 -12.33 -3.84
N ALA A 62 7.47 -11.36 -3.91
CA ALA A 62 6.06 -11.55 -4.26
C ALA A 62 5.77 -10.94 -5.63
N GLU A 63 4.77 -11.49 -6.32
CA GLU A 63 4.25 -10.94 -7.58
C GLU A 63 2.89 -10.30 -7.31
N LEU A 64 2.83 -8.97 -7.43
CA LEU A 64 1.63 -8.21 -7.12
C LEU A 64 0.78 -8.03 -8.40
N PRO A 65 -0.55 -8.15 -8.30
CA PRO A 65 -1.40 -8.05 -9.48
C PRO A 65 -1.38 -6.63 -10.05
N ASP A 66 -1.24 -6.51 -11.38
CA ASP A 66 -1.24 -5.24 -12.12
C ASP A 66 -2.49 -4.38 -11.86
N GLU A 67 -3.59 -5.01 -11.43
CA GLU A 67 -4.83 -4.35 -11.03
C GLU A 67 -4.62 -3.34 -9.90
N LEU A 68 -3.58 -3.49 -9.07
CA LEU A 68 -3.20 -2.53 -8.04
C LEU A 68 -2.68 -1.21 -8.62
N LEU A 69 -2.13 -1.21 -9.83
CA LEU A 69 -1.64 -0.02 -10.52
C LEU A 69 -2.68 0.57 -11.47
N GLY A 70 -3.50 -0.28 -12.11
CA GLY A 70 -4.43 0.14 -13.18
C GLY A 70 -5.90 0.25 -12.80
N GLN A 71 -6.38 -0.46 -11.77
CA GLN A 71 -7.82 -0.62 -11.48
C GLN A 71 -8.21 -0.32 -10.03
N ILE A 72 -7.30 0.24 -9.23
CA ILE A 72 -7.54 0.44 -7.79
C ILE A 72 -8.73 1.36 -7.50
N ASP A 73 -9.07 2.29 -8.40
CA ASP A 73 -10.13 3.30 -8.22
C ASP A 73 -11.49 2.68 -7.84
N ARG A 74 -11.75 1.45 -8.32
CA ARG A 74 -12.98 0.69 -8.03
C ARG A 74 -12.73 -0.53 -7.15
N SER A 75 -11.50 -0.73 -6.69
CA SER A 75 -11.13 -1.92 -5.94
C SER A 75 -11.59 -1.81 -4.48
N PRO A 76 -12.24 -2.86 -3.93
CA PRO A 76 -12.57 -2.91 -2.51
C PRO A 76 -11.38 -3.30 -1.62
N LEU A 77 -10.19 -3.48 -2.20
CA LEU A 77 -9.00 -3.96 -1.49
C LEU A 77 -8.53 -2.95 -0.43
N LYS A 78 -8.17 -3.48 0.74
CA LYS A 78 -7.61 -2.77 1.88
C LYS A 78 -6.12 -3.01 2.01
N VAL A 79 -5.46 -2.24 2.88
CA VAL A 79 -4.04 -2.45 3.22
C VAL A 79 -3.80 -3.86 3.80
N SER A 80 -4.75 -4.41 4.57
CA SER A 80 -4.69 -5.79 5.05
C SER A 80 -4.73 -6.83 3.94
N ASP A 81 -5.40 -6.51 2.84
CA ASP A 81 -5.54 -7.38 1.68
C ASP A 81 -4.24 -7.36 0.88
N LEU A 82 -3.66 -6.17 0.66
CA LEU A 82 -2.31 -6.04 0.11
C LEU A 82 -1.29 -6.86 0.92
N ALA A 83 -1.33 -6.77 2.26
CA ALA A 83 -0.47 -7.56 3.11
C ALA A 83 -0.65 -9.07 2.93
N ALA A 84 -1.88 -9.53 2.68
CA ALA A 84 -2.16 -10.93 2.40
C ALA A 84 -1.64 -11.36 1.02
N ILE A 85 -1.81 -10.53 -0.02
CA ILE A 85 -1.28 -10.81 -1.37
C ILE A 85 0.25 -10.93 -1.30
N VAL A 86 0.92 -9.98 -0.65
CA VAL A 86 2.38 -9.96 -0.47
C VAL A 86 2.86 -11.17 0.34
N ALA A 87 2.05 -11.64 1.30
CA ALA A 87 2.36 -12.84 2.08
C ALA A 87 2.12 -14.17 1.31
N GLY A 88 1.58 -14.10 0.08
CA GLY A 88 1.18 -15.27 -0.69
C GLY A 88 -0.07 -15.97 -0.15
N GLU A 89 -0.89 -15.27 0.64
CA GLU A 89 -2.15 -15.78 1.17
C GLU A 89 -3.29 -15.53 0.16
N ALA A 90 -4.26 -16.43 0.09
CA ALA A 90 -5.46 -16.20 -0.72
C ALA A 90 -6.30 -15.09 -0.09
N VAL A 91 -6.68 -14.10 -0.90
CA VAL A 91 -7.35 -12.85 -0.51
C VAL A 91 -8.78 -12.82 -1.04
#